data_AF-A0A8K1FYQ4-F1
#
_entry.id   AF-A0A8K1FYQ4-F1
#
_cell.length_a   1.000
_cell.length_b   1.000
_cell.length_c   1.000
_cell.angle_alpha   90.00
_cell.angle_beta   90.00
_cell.angle_gamma   90.00
#
_symmetry.space_group_name_H-M   'P 1'
#
loop_
_entity.id
_entity.type
_entity.pdbx_description
1 polymer ?
#
loop_
_entity_poly.entity_id
_entity_poly.type
_entity_poly.pdbx_seq_one_letter_code
_entity_poly.pdbx_strand_id
1 'polypeptide(L)'
;MATLNQLHRQGRPPAPPRRPGPTLGRPQLKGVVLRNLIRKPKKPNSANRRCVRLRLSSGREGIAFVPGEGHNLQEHHVVLVQGGRTQDLPGVKLTVVQTWSRLGEVRDGIARLEEEKGRVAQGVREIMATHDKSSVNSVPELAQLRERGRSLRGQLRLLEAQESHLEQRFYLGALQLPNRTHPDVPVGDQSQAKILQVVGEKPGKKWDFWGFFGDFWGVLGISEGRLSHVSGHRSYYLCGGGALLQHALVTFTFQKLLSKGFLPMTVPDLLKGAVFEGCGVQPSSSPSQIYTIDPSRFEDLHLAGTSEVGIAGYFMDHAVELQHLPLRIACSSTCYRAETDTGREPWGLYRVHQFTKVEMFGVTAAEGGTESDELLQEFLDIQKEIFSDLGLHFRVLDMPTEELGLPAYRKFDIEAWMPGRGKFGEVRGVWGGWEPKIEVGRGLG
;
A
#
# COMPACT_ATOMS: atom_id res chain seq x y z
N MET A 1 6.27 -47.81 15.94
CA MET A 1 5.17 -47.04 15.32
C MET A 1 4.44 -46.29 16.43
N ALA A 2 4.13 -45.01 16.25
CA ALA A 2 3.34 -44.24 17.22
C ALA A 2 1.90 -44.78 17.31
N THR A 3 1.30 -44.78 18.49
CA THR A 3 -0.09 -45.23 18.68
C THR A 3 -1.08 -44.17 18.16
N LEU A 4 -2.29 -44.58 17.79
CA LEU A 4 -3.35 -43.70 17.28
C LEU A 4 -3.64 -42.52 18.24
N ASN A 5 -3.53 -42.75 19.55
CA ASN A 5 -3.70 -41.73 20.59
C ASN A 5 -2.53 -40.71 20.65
N GLN A 6 -1.31 -41.13 20.30
CA GLN A 6 -0.17 -40.22 20.18
C GLN A 6 -0.33 -39.28 18.97
N LEU A 7 -0.86 -39.78 17.85
CA LEU A 7 -1.16 -38.97 16.67
C LEU A 7 -2.29 -37.95 16.92
N HIS A 8 -3.30 -38.29 17.72
CA HIS A 8 -4.37 -37.36 18.07
C HIS A 8 -3.89 -36.21 18.97
N ARG A 9 -2.97 -36.48 19.91
CA ARG A 9 -2.38 -35.44 20.80
C ARG A 9 -1.45 -34.47 20.07
N GLN A 10 -0.80 -34.93 19.00
CA GLN A 10 0.15 -34.11 18.23
C GLN A 10 -0.54 -33.20 17.20
N GLY A 11 -1.85 -33.30 17.03
CA GLY A 11 -2.59 -32.57 16.00
C GLY A 11 -2.25 -33.05 14.59
N ARG A 12 -2.98 -32.54 13.58
CA ARG A 12 -2.60 -32.80 12.19
C ARG A 12 -1.21 -32.19 11.93
N PRO A 13 -0.28 -32.95 11.33
CA PRO A 13 0.99 -32.37 10.91
C PRO A 13 0.72 -31.17 9.98
N PRO A 14 1.47 -30.07 10.13
CA PRO A 14 1.29 -28.90 9.28
C PRO A 14 1.44 -29.32 7.81
N ALA A 15 0.54 -28.83 6.96
CA ALA A 15 0.61 -29.11 5.54
C ALA A 15 1.98 -28.65 5.01
N PRO A 16 2.63 -29.43 4.12
CA PRO A 16 3.89 -29.00 3.53
C PRO A 16 3.69 -27.66 2.81
N PRO A 17 4.70 -26.76 2.86
CA PRO A 17 4.59 -25.45 2.21
C PRO A 17 4.28 -25.62 0.72
N ARG A 18 3.36 -24.80 0.22
CA ARG A 18 3.01 -24.83 -1.21
C ARG A 18 4.27 -24.54 -2.03
N ARG A 19 4.57 -25.41 -3.01
CA ARG A 19 5.69 -25.17 -3.92
C ARG A 19 5.50 -23.81 -4.61
N PRO A 20 6.53 -22.95 -4.68
CA PRO A 20 6.41 -21.65 -5.31
C PRO A 20 5.87 -21.79 -6.74
N GLY A 21 4.96 -20.89 -7.10
CA GLY A 21 4.40 -20.84 -8.45
C GLY A 21 5.45 -20.56 -9.53
N PRO A 22 5.05 -20.45 -10.80
CA PRO A 22 5.96 -20.15 -11.90
C PRO A 22 6.67 -18.79 -11.73
N THR A 23 6.10 -17.88 -10.94
CA THR A 23 6.69 -16.59 -10.57
C THR A 23 7.46 -16.62 -9.24
N LEU A 24 7.71 -17.79 -8.66
CA LEU A 24 8.43 -17.97 -7.39
C LEU A 24 7.81 -17.19 -6.21
N GLY A 25 6.49 -17.08 -6.18
CA GLY A 25 5.77 -16.32 -5.15
C GLY A 25 5.67 -14.82 -5.43
N ARG A 26 6.35 -14.31 -6.46
CA ARG A 26 6.24 -12.90 -6.89
C ARG A 26 4.94 -12.67 -7.66
N PRO A 27 4.29 -11.49 -7.52
CA PRO A 27 3.05 -11.19 -8.24
C PRO A 27 3.29 -11.17 -9.76
N GLN A 28 4.40 -10.59 -10.20
CA GLN A 28 4.83 -10.54 -11.59
C GLN A 28 6.34 -10.76 -11.72
N LEU A 29 6.79 -11.12 -12.92
CA LEU A 29 8.20 -11.23 -13.27
C LEU A 29 8.47 -10.53 -14.59
N LYS A 30 9.62 -9.85 -14.69
CA LYS A 30 10.17 -9.42 -15.98
C LYS A 30 10.61 -10.66 -16.77
N GLY A 31 10.30 -10.69 -18.06
CA GLY A 31 10.77 -11.69 -19.01
C GLY A 31 11.17 -11.04 -20.33
N VAL A 32 12.11 -11.67 -21.03
CA VAL A 32 12.54 -11.28 -22.38
C VAL A 32 11.98 -12.29 -23.36
N VAL A 33 11.30 -11.82 -24.41
CA VAL A 33 10.74 -12.66 -25.46
C VAL A 33 11.86 -13.32 -26.24
N LEU A 34 11.86 -14.65 -26.28
CA LEU A 34 12.80 -15.44 -27.07
C LEU A 34 12.23 -15.72 -28.46
N ARG A 35 10.94 -16.07 -28.55
CA ARG A 35 10.24 -16.32 -29.82
C ARG A 35 8.73 -16.36 -29.67
N ASN A 36 8.03 -16.07 -30.77
CA ASN A 36 6.59 -16.22 -30.89
C ASN A 36 6.19 -17.68 -31.15
N LEU A 37 5.05 -18.09 -30.58
CA LEU A 37 4.51 -19.44 -30.64
C LEU A 37 3.00 -19.39 -30.86
N ILE A 38 2.44 -20.46 -31.40
CA ILE A 38 0.99 -20.70 -31.43
C ILE A 38 0.71 -22.00 -30.69
N ARG A 39 -0.29 -22.00 -29.81
CA ARG A 39 -0.76 -23.18 -29.08
C ARG A 39 -2.23 -23.44 -29.40
N LYS A 40 -2.54 -24.73 -29.64
CA LYS A 40 -3.92 -25.18 -29.79
C LYS A 40 -4.61 -25.17 -28.41
N PRO A 41 -5.81 -24.61 -28.31
CA PRO A 41 -6.58 -24.62 -27.06
C PRO A 41 -7.07 -26.03 -26.72
N LYS A 42 -7.47 -26.22 -25.46
CA LYS A 42 -8.04 -27.50 -24.98
C LYS A 42 -9.34 -27.88 -25.71
N LYS A 43 -10.13 -26.89 -26.14
CA LYS A 43 -11.40 -27.10 -26.87
C LYS A 43 -11.12 -27.24 -28.38
N PRO A 44 -11.51 -28.35 -29.03
CA PRO A 44 -11.09 -28.68 -30.41
C PRO A 44 -11.49 -27.65 -31.49
N ASN A 45 -12.56 -26.88 -31.28
CA ASN A 45 -13.05 -25.88 -32.25
C ASN A 45 -12.71 -24.42 -31.86
N SER A 46 -11.82 -24.21 -30.88
CA SER A 46 -11.47 -22.86 -30.43
C SER A 46 -10.25 -22.33 -31.21
N ALA A 47 -10.21 -21.01 -31.41
CA ALA A 47 -9.15 -20.35 -32.15
C ALA A 47 -7.78 -20.56 -31.52
N ASN A 48 -6.77 -20.74 -32.38
CA ASN A 48 -5.37 -20.85 -31.99
C ASN A 48 -4.95 -19.68 -31.10
N ARG A 49 -4.33 -19.98 -29.96
CA ARG A 49 -3.88 -18.95 -29.01
C ARG A 49 -2.42 -18.60 -29.28
N ARG A 50 -2.14 -17.30 -29.32
CA ARG A 50 -0.78 -16.79 -29.42
C ARG A 50 -0.09 -16.89 -28.06
N CYS A 51 1.13 -17.39 -28.08
CA CYS A 51 1.98 -17.55 -26.91
C CYS A 51 3.38 -17.07 -27.24
N VAL A 52 4.18 -16.77 -26.23
CA VAL A 52 5.59 -16.43 -26.38
C VAL A 52 6.43 -17.33 -25.49
N ARG A 53 7.59 -17.76 -26.00
CA ARG A 53 8.64 -18.34 -25.16
C ARG A 53 9.43 -17.19 -24.57
N LEU A 54 9.67 -17.21 -23.26
CA LEU A 54 10.34 -16.13 -22.55
C LEU A 54 11.48 -16.68 -21.71
N ARG A 55 12.53 -15.89 -21.53
CA ARG A 55 13.50 -16.04 -20.44
C ARG A 55 13.13 -15.07 -19.33
N LEU A 56 12.78 -15.59 -18.16
CA LEU A 56 12.43 -14.81 -16.99
C LEU A 56 13.69 -14.23 -16.33
N SER A 57 13.51 -13.14 -15.59
CA SER A 57 14.54 -12.54 -14.72
C SER A 57 15.09 -13.51 -13.66
N SER A 58 14.37 -14.59 -13.34
CA SER A 58 14.87 -15.69 -12.51
C SER A 58 15.82 -16.66 -13.24
N GLY A 59 16.14 -16.39 -14.51
CA GLY A 59 16.94 -17.26 -15.38
C GLY A 59 16.16 -18.44 -15.99
N ARG A 60 14.96 -18.74 -15.48
CA ARG A 60 14.10 -19.82 -15.99
C ARG A 60 13.42 -19.44 -17.30
N GLU A 61 13.25 -20.42 -18.19
CA GLU A 61 12.42 -20.26 -19.37
C GLU A 61 10.99 -20.73 -19.13
N GLY A 62 10.05 -20.04 -19.77
CA GLY A 62 8.63 -20.37 -19.67
C GLY A 62 7.87 -20.01 -20.95
N ILE A 63 6.68 -20.58 -21.08
CA ILE A 63 5.73 -20.19 -22.13
C ILE A 63 4.65 -19.33 -21.47
N ALA A 64 4.43 -18.15 -22.02
CA ALA A 64 3.36 -17.26 -21.58
C ALA A 64 2.29 -17.09 -22.65
N PHE A 65 1.04 -17.08 -22.23
CA PHE A 65 -0.10 -16.70 -23.07
C PHE A 65 -0.09 -15.19 -23.30
N VAL A 66 -0.36 -14.75 -24.54
CA VAL A 66 -0.51 -13.32 -24.85
C VAL A 66 -1.99 -12.99 -24.99
N PRO A 67 -2.57 -12.20 -24.07
CA PRO A 67 -3.99 -11.87 -24.10
C PRO A 67 -4.29 -10.78 -25.13
N GLY A 68 -5.24 -11.04 -26.02
CA GLY A 68 -5.70 -10.09 -27.05
C GLY A 68 -5.40 -10.56 -28.47
N GLU A 69 -6.11 -9.99 -29.43
CA GLU A 69 -5.85 -10.19 -30.86
C GLU A 69 -4.90 -9.09 -31.35
N GLY A 70 -4.00 -9.41 -32.30
CA GLY A 70 -3.16 -8.39 -32.95
C GLY A 70 -1.89 -7.92 -32.22
N HIS A 71 -1.48 -8.52 -31.08
CA HIS A 71 -0.23 -8.12 -30.40
C HIS A 71 1.02 -8.17 -31.31
N ASN A 72 1.88 -7.15 -31.21
CA ASN A 72 3.13 -7.01 -31.97
C ASN A 72 4.37 -7.32 -31.10
N LEU A 73 4.31 -8.39 -30.28
CA LEU A 73 5.51 -8.80 -29.52
C LEU A 73 6.53 -9.39 -30.48
N GLN A 74 7.76 -8.90 -30.41
CA GLN A 74 8.90 -9.38 -31.20
C GLN A 74 9.92 -10.02 -30.27
N GLU A 75 10.89 -10.72 -30.85
CA GLU A 75 12.04 -11.24 -30.11
C GLU A 75 12.77 -10.08 -29.43
N HIS A 76 13.32 -10.35 -28.25
CA HIS A 76 14.00 -9.38 -27.37
C HIS A 76 13.09 -8.34 -26.70
N HIS A 77 11.79 -8.29 -27.00
CA HIS A 77 10.87 -7.43 -26.24
C HIS A 77 10.87 -7.82 -24.75
N VAL A 78 10.97 -6.81 -23.90
CA VAL A 78 10.84 -6.97 -22.45
C VAL A 78 9.36 -6.90 -22.10
N VAL A 79 8.86 -7.92 -21.42
CA VAL A 79 7.47 -8.00 -20.97
C VAL A 79 7.36 -8.33 -19.49
N LEU A 80 6.28 -7.89 -18.86
CA LEU A 80 5.88 -8.38 -17.55
C LEU A 80 4.97 -9.60 -17.72
N VAL A 81 5.20 -10.63 -16.89
CA VAL A 81 4.34 -11.80 -16.84
C VAL A 81 3.81 -12.05 -15.45
N GLN A 82 2.54 -12.47 -15.39
CA GLN A 82 1.87 -12.87 -14.17
C GLN A 82 1.71 -14.40 -14.13
N GLY A 83 1.82 -14.97 -12.92
CA GLY A 83 1.56 -16.39 -12.69
C GLY A 83 0.07 -16.68 -12.62
N GLY A 84 -0.39 -17.70 -13.35
CA GLY A 84 -1.78 -18.11 -13.36
C GLY A 84 -2.04 -19.20 -14.39
N ARG A 85 -2.90 -20.17 -14.07
CA ARG A 85 -3.29 -21.18 -15.06
C ARG A 85 -4.19 -20.52 -16.10
N THR A 86 -3.81 -20.61 -17.37
CA THR A 86 -4.70 -20.23 -18.46
C THR A 86 -5.70 -21.36 -18.67
N GLN A 87 -7.01 -21.11 -18.44
CA GLN A 87 -8.05 -22.15 -18.53
C GLN A 87 -8.04 -22.89 -19.88
N ASP A 88 -7.78 -22.15 -20.96
CA ASP A 88 -7.80 -22.66 -22.34
C ASP A 88 -6.52 -23.39 -22.76
N LEU A 89 -5.40 -23.23 -22.04
CA LEU A 89 -4.07 -23.70 -22.45
C LEU A 89 -3.44 -24.62 -21.40
N PRO A 90 -3.54 -25.96 -21.57
CA PRO A 90 -2.93 -26.91 -20.66
C PRO A 90 -1.41 -26.70 -20.56
N GLY A 91 -0.91 -26.60 -19.31
CA GLY A 91 0.51 -26.43 -19.04
C GLY A 91 1.04 -25.00 -19.14
N VAL A 92 0.28 -24.05 -19.69
CA VAL A 92 0.66 -22.63 -19.72
C VAL A 92 0.24 -21.97 -18.41
N LYS A 93 1.23 -21.60 -17.60
CA LYS A 93 1.05 -21.03 -16.25
C LYS A 93 1.49 -19.56 -16.14
N LEU A 94 1.83 -18.95 -17.27
CA LEU A 94 2.25 -17.55 -17.34
C LEU A 94 1.35 -16.83 -18.35
N THR A 95 1.04 -15.58 -18.07
CA THR A 95 0.29 -14.69 -18.95
C THR A 95 1.04 -13.38 -19.06
N VAL A 96 1.20 -12.86 -20.28
CA VAL A 96 1.80 -11.54 -20.51
C VAL A 96 0.83 -10.46 -20.04
N VAL A 97 1.33 -9.52 -19.24
CA VAL A 97 0.58 -8.36 -18.78
C VAL A 97 0.63 -7.30 -19.88
N GLN A 98 -0.49 -7.08 -20.56
CA GLN A 98 -0.63 -6.07 -21.63
C GLN A 98 -1.83 -5.13 -21.41
N THR A 99 -2.43 -5.15 -20.21
CA THR A 99 -3.68 -4.42 -19.93
C THR A 99 -3.53 -2.93 -20.23
N TRP A 100 -2.41 -2.31 -19.86
CA TRP A 100 -2.13 -0.89 -20.13
C TRP A 100 -2.03 -0.57 -21.63
N SER A 101 -1.25 -1.34 -22.39
CA SER A 101 -1.11 -1.15 -23.84
C SER A 101 -2.45 -1.28 -24.56
N ARG A 102 -3.27 -2.28 -24.18
CA ARG A 102 -4.59 -2.49 -24.76
C ARG A 102 -5.58 -1.40 -24.36
N LEU A 103 -5.49 -0.86 -23.15
CA LEU A 103 -6.28 0.29 -22.73
C LEU A 103 -5.97 1.51 -23.61
N GLY A 104 -4.69 1.74 -23.91
CA GLY A 104 -4.25 2.77 -24.87
C GLY A 104 -4.84 2.58 -26.27
N GLU A 105 -4.74 1.37 -26.83
CA GLU A 105 -5.32 1.04 -28.14
C GLU A 105 -6.84 1.27 -28.21
N VAL A 106 -7.56 0.92 -27.13
CA VAL A 106 -9.01 1.14 -27.03
C VAL A 106 -9.34 2.62 -26.94
N ARG A 107 -8.61 3.39 -26.12
CA ARG A 107 -8.77 4.86 -26.01
C ARG A 107 -8.52 5.56 -27.34
N ASP A 108 -7.45 5.18 -28.04
CA ASP A 108 -7.17 5.70 -29.39
C ASP A 108 -8.28 5.34 -30.38
N GLY A 109 -8.85 4.14 -30.25
CA GLY A 109 -10.01 3.70 -31.02
C GLY A 109 -11.25 4.54 -30.76
N ILE A 110 -11.56 4.82 -29.49
CA ILE A 110 -12.67 5.68 -29.08
C ILE A 110 -12.48 7.09 -29.65
N ALA A 111 -11.29 7.70 -29.45
CA ALA A 111 -10.99 9.04 -29.96
C ALA A 111 -11.18 9.15 -31.48
N ARG A 112 -10.72 8.16 -32.26
CA ARG A 112 -10.94 8.12 -33.73
C ARG A 112 -12.42 8.04 -34.09
N LEU A 113 -13.20 7.20 -33.40
CA LEU A 113 -14.63 7.07 -33.67
C LEU A 113 -15.43 8.30 -33.24
N GLU A 114 -15.02 8.98 -32.17
CA GLU A 114 -15.61 10.25 -31.75
C GLU A 114 -15.35 11.37 -32.76
N GLU A 115 -14.12 11.46 -33.28
CA GLU A 115 -13.79 12.40 -34.36
C GLU A 115 -14.63 12.12 -35.61
N GLU A 116 -14.73 10.85 -36.02
CA GLU A 116 -15.55 10.47 -37.17
C GLU A 116 -17.04 10.77 -36.94
N LYS A 117 -17.56 10.50 -35.74
CA LYS A 117 -18.93 10.85 -35.34
C LYS A 117 -19.15 12.36 -35.40
N GLY A 118 -18.16 13.17 -35.00
CA GLY A 118 -18.16 14.62 -35.14
C GLY A 118 -18.28 15.06 -36.60
N ARG A 119 -17.47 14.49 -37.50
CA ARG A 119 -17.53 14.75 -38.96
C ARG A 119 -18.88 14.35 -39.56
N VAL A 120 -19.41 13.19 -39.20
CA VAL A 120 -20.75 12.74 -39.64
C VAL A 120 -21.84 13.68 -39.15
N ALA A 121 -21.78 14.13 -37.89
CA ALA A 121 -22.73 15.07 -37.34
C ALA A 121 -22.66 16.46 -38.00
N GLN A 122 -21.47 16.88 -38.46
CA GLN A 122 -21.30 18.09 -39.25
C GLN A 122 -21.90 17.92 -40.66
N GLY A 123 -21.59 16.82 -41.36
CA GLY A 123 -22.14 16.55 -42.70
C GLY A 123 -23.68 16.46 -42.70
N VAL A 124 -24.28 15.87 -41.65
CA VAL A 124 -25.75 15.88 -41.48
C VAL A 124 -26.28 17.32 -41.33
N ARG A 125 -25.61 18.17 -40.54
CA ARG A 125 -26.01 19.57 -40.35
C ARG A 125 -25.91 20.37 -41.64
N GLU A 126 -24.85 20.16 -42.41
CA GLU A 126 -24.65 20.82 -43.72
C GLU A 126 -25.77 20.45 -44.68
N ILE A 127 -26.06 19.15 -44.88
CA ILE A 127 -27.14 18.70 -45.78
C ILE A 127 -28.50 19.26 -45.34
N MET A 128 -28.77 19.32 -44.04
CA MET A 128 -30.00 19.89 -43.49
C MET A 128 -30.10 21.42 -43.67
N ALA A 129 -28.98 22.13 -43.82
CA ALA A 129 -28.96 23.57 -44.06
C ALA A 129 -29.13 23.91 -45.55
N THR A 130 -28.64 23.07 -46.47
CA THR A 130 -28.69 23.33 -47.92
C THR A 130 -30.01 22.94 -48.58
N HIS A 131 -30.80 22.06 -47.97
CA HIS A 131 -32.02 21.50 -48.58
C HIS A 131 -33.28 21.86 -47.80
N ASP A 132 -34.40 22.04 -48.51
CA ASP A 132 -35.71 22.29 -47.91
C ASP A 132 -36.26 21.08 -47.14
N LYS A 133 -37.04 21.35 -46.09
CA LYS A 133 -37.57 20.32 -45.16
C LYS A 133 -38.39 19.21 -45.85
N SER A 134 -38.98 19.49 -47.01
CA SER A 134 -39.80 18.54 -47.78
C SER A 134 -38.96 17.57 -48.64
N SER A 135 -37.77 17.97 -49.10
CA SER A 135 -36.89 17.18 -49.99
C SER A 135 -35.68 16.58 -49.28
N VAL A 136 -35.34 17.04 -48.08
CA VAL A 136 -34.21 16.55 -47.26
C VAL A 136 -34.25 15.03 -47.03
N ASN A 137 -35.43 14.45 -46.78
CA ASN A 137 -35.55 13.03 -46.44
C ASN A 137 -35.38 12.09 -47.65
N SER A 138 -35.44 12.59 -48.88
CA SER A 138 -35.19 11.80 -50.09
C SER A 138 -33.72 11.82 -50.53
N VAL A 139 -32.85 12.55 -49.83
CA VAL A 139 -31.40 12.59 -50.13
C VAL A 139 -30.73 11.29 -49.67
N PRO A 140 -30.17 10.47 -50.58
CA PRO A 140 -29.56 9.18 -50.22
C PRO A 140 -28.37 9.34 -49.27
N GLU A 141 -27.59 10.41 -49.43
CA GLU A 141 -26.42 10.73 -48.61
C GLU A 141 -26.79 10.97 -47.14
N LEU A 142 -27.94 11.61 -46.87
CA LEU A 142 -28.46 11.78 -45.51
C LEU A 142 -28.79 10.44 -44.84
N ALA A 143 -29.39 9.51 -45.60
CA ALA A 143 -29.69 8.18 -45.09
C ALA A 143 -28.39 7.40 -44.77
N GLN A 144 -27.36 7.51 -45.62
CA GLN A 144 -26.05 6.91 -45.38
C GLN A 144 -25.35 7.49 -44.15
N LEU A 145 -25.34 8.82 -43.99
CA LEU A 145 -24.75 9.48 -42.81
C LEU A 145 -25.49 9.12 -41.53
N ARG A 146 -26.83 9.04 -41.56
CA ARG A 146 -27.64 8.59 -40.40
C ARG A 146 -27.32 7.14 -40.02
N GLU A 147 -27.17 6.26 -41.01
CA GLU A 147 -26.81 4.86 -40.78
C GLU A 147 -25.38 4.73 -40.26
N ARG A 148 -24.41 5.45 -40.84
CA ARG A 148 -23.04 5.49 -40.33
C ARG A 148 -23.01 6.01 -38.90
N GLY A 149 -23.76 7.08 -38.59
CA GLY A 149 -23.91 7.58 -37.23
C GLY A 149 -24.50 6.56 -36.25
N ARG A 150 -25.46 5.73 -36.67
CA ARG A 150 -25.97 4.60 -35.87
C ARG A 150 -24.90 3.54 -35.64
N SER A 151 -24.18 3.15 -36.68
CA SER A 151 -23.09 2.17 -36.60
C SER A 151 -21.97 2.64 -35.66
N LEU A 152 -21.54 3.91 -35.78
CA LEU A 152 -20.52 4.52 -34.93
C LEU A 152 -20.92 4.52 -33.46
N ARG A 153 -22.19 4.86 -33.14
CA ARG A 153 -22.71 4.76 -31.76
C ARG A 153 -22.68 3.33 -31.22
N GLY A 154 -22.97 2.34 -32.07
CA GLY A 154 -22.87 0.93 -31.69
C GLY A 154 -21.44 0.50 -31.37
N GLN A 155 -20.48 0.91 -32.20
CA GLN A 155 -19.06 0.62 -32.00
C GLN A 155 -18.50 1.33 -30.76
N LEU A 156 -18.84 2.61 -30.56
CA LEU A 156 -18.45 3.37 -29.37
C LEU A 156 -18.93 2.70 -28.08
N ARG A 157 -20.22 2.32 -28.01
CA ARG A 157 -20.76 1.61 -26.82
C ARG A 157 -19.99 0.33 -26.50
N LEU A 158 -19.53 -0.41 -27.52
CA LEU A 158 -18.72 -1.61 -27.31
C LEU A 158 -17.32 -1.28 -26.78
N LEU A 159 -16.67 -0.25 -27.34
CA LEU A 159 -15.33 0.17 -26.90
C LEU A 159 -15.34 0.81 -25.50
N GLU A 160 -16.33 1.64 -25.18
CA GLU A 160 -16.52 2.25 -23.84
C GLU A 160 -16.68 1.16 -22.77
N ALA A 161 -17.46 0.11 -23.06
CA ALA A 161 -17.61 -1.02 -22.15
C ALA A 161 -16.29 -1.82 -22.00
N GLN A 162 -15.51 -1.95 -23.08
CA GLN A 162 -14.18 -2.57 -23.03
C GLN A 162 -13.18 -1.71 -22.25
N GLU A 163 -13.22 -0.39 -22.41
CA GLU A 163 -12.38 0.56 -21.69
C GLU A 163 -12.60 0.43 -20.19
N SER A 164 -13.84 0.54 -19.73
CA SER A 164 -14.19 0.44 -18.30
C SER A 164 -13.70 -0.89 -17.68
N HIS A 165 -13.91 -2.01 -18.38
CA HIS A 165 -13.43 -3.32 -17.91
C HIS A 165 -11.89 -3.41 -17.88
N LEU A 166 -11.19 -2.88 -18.89
CA LEU A 166 -9.73 -2.88 -18.94
C LEU A 166 -9.13 -1.95 -17.89
N GLU A 167 -9.73 -0.79 -17.66
CA GLU A 167 -9.33 0.19 -16.66
C GLU A 167 -9.45 -0.39 -15.25
N GLN A 168 -10.61 -0.96 -14.90
CA GLN A 168 -10.79 -1.63 -13.60
C GLN A 168 -9.75 -2.73 -13.38
N ARG A 169 -9.54 -3.57 -14.40
CA ARG A 169 -8.54 -4.65 -14.34
C ARG A 169 -7.11 -4.11 -14.23
N PHE A 170 -6.82 -2.98 -14.85
CA PHE A 170 -5.52 -2.32 -14.75
C PHE A 170 -5.27 -1.81 -13.33
N TYR A 171 -6.17 -0.99 -12.78
CA TYR A 171 -5.98 -0.39 -11.46
C TYR A 171 -5.96 -1.44 -10.33
N LEU A 172 -6.80 -2.48 -10.40
CA LEU A 172 -6.77 -3.58 -9.42
C LEU A 172 -5.39 -4.26 -9.33
N GLY A 173 -4.62 -4.29 -10.41
CA GLY A 173 -3.27 -4.82 -10.42
C GLY A 173 -2.19 -3.77 -10.16
N ALA A 174 -2.36 -2.55 -10.68
CA ALA A 174 -1.40 -1.47 -10.58
C ALA A 174 -1.28 -0.93 -9.14
N LEU A 175 -2.40 -0.80 -8.42
CA LEU A 175 -2.44 -0.34 -7.02
C LEU A 175 -1.79 -1.33 -6.03
N GLN A 176 -1.51 -2.56 -6.47
CA GLN A 176 -0.78 -3.56 -5.66
C GLN A 176 0.74 -3.48 -5.84
N LEU A 177 1.23 -2.64 -6.77
CA LEU A 177 2.66 -2.45 -6.94
C LEU A 177 3.19 -1.56 -5.81
N PRO A 178 4.29 -1.97 -5.14
CA PRO A 178 4.92 -1.10 -4.17
C PRO A 178 5.55 0.10 -4.87
N ASN A 179 5.91 1.10 -4.08
CA ASN A 179 6.76 2.19 -4.53
C ASN A 179 8.12 1.66 -5.03
N ARG A 180 8.87 2.50 -5.73
CA ARG A 180 10.28 2.25 -6.04
C ARG A 180 11.08 2.17 -4.74
N THR A 181 12.32 1.72 -4.86
CA THR A 181 13.22 1.54 -3.72
C THR A 181 14.45 2.42 -3.88
N HIS A 182 14.87 3.10 -2.82
CA HIS A 182 16.08 3.91 -2.82
C HIS A 182 17.33 3.03 -3.04
N PRO A 183 18.31 3.45 -3.87
CA PRO A 183 19.48 2.62 -4.22
C PRO A 183 20.29 2.11 -3.01
N ASP A 184 20.36 2.91 -1.94
CA ASP A 184 21.12 2.57 -0.73
C ASP A 184 20.38 1.63 0.25
N VAL A 185 19.12 1.26 -0.01
CA VAL A 185 18.35 0.39 0.89
C VAL A 185 19.02 -0.99 0.96
N PRO A 186 19.27 -1.53 2.17
CA PRO A 186 19.85 -2.86 2.32
C PRO A 186 18.90 -3.94 1.76
N VAL A 187 19.45 -4.92 1.06
CA VAL A 187 18.65 -5.99 0.44
C VAL A 187 18.45 -7.14 1.42
N GLY A 188 17.20 -7.54 1.65
CA GLY A 188 16.85 -8.75 2.39
C GLY A 188 15.74 -8.56 3.41
N ASP A 189 15.67 -9.50 4.36
CA ASP A 189 14.73 -9.52 5.48
C ASP A 189 15.18 -8.60 6.63
N GLN A 190 14.37 -8.48 7.69
CA GLN A 190 14.66 -7.65 8.87
C GLN A 190 16.06 -7.88 9.48
N SER A 191 16.67 -9.07 9.34
CA SER A 191 18.01 -9.34 9.88
C SER A 191 19.12 -8.57 9.16
N GLN A 192 18.83 -8.08 7.95
CA GLN A 192 19.75 -7.29 7.12
C GLN A 192 19.66 -5.78 7.40
N ALA A 193 18.86 -5.35 8.38
CA ALA A 193 18.79 -3.95 8.78
C ALA A 193 20.18 -3.43 9.18
N LYS A 194 20.59 -2.30 8.58
CA LYS A 194 21.92 -1.72 8.78
C LYS A 194 21.89 -0.75 9.95
N ILE A 195 22.73 -0.97 10.96
CA ILE A 195 22.89 -0.02 12.06
C ILE A 195 23.67 1.20 11.56
N LEU A 196 23.04 2.36 11.54
CA LEU A 196 23.65 3.63 11.14
C LEU A 196 24.34 4.32 12.31
N GLN A 197 23.72 4.28 13.49
CA GLN A 197 24.20 4.99 14.67
C GLN A 197 23.72 4.29 15.95
N VAL A 198 24.51 4.38 17.02
CA VAL A 198 24.14 4.01 18.38
C VAL A 198 24.43 5.21 19.28
N VAL A 199 23.46 5.61 20.11
CA VAL A 199 23.51 6.80 20.96
C VAL A 199 23.27 6.42 22.41
N GLY A 200 24.07 6.97 23.33
CA GLY A 200 24.01 6.66 24.76
C GLY A 200 24.65 5.33 25.12
N GLU A 201 24.53 4.94 26.38
CA GLU A 201 25.07 3.68 26.92
C GLU A 201 23.99 2.89 27.66
N LYS A 202 24.14 1.57 27.69
CA LYS A 202 23.24 0.71 28.48
C LYS A 202 23.38 1.09 29.96
N PRO A 203 22.27 1.27 30.69
CA PRO A 203 22.34 1.51 32.13
C PRO A 203 23.11 0.39 32.83
N GLY A 204 24.19 0.74 33.55
CA GLY A 204 25.11 -0.24 34.16
C GLY A 204 24.51 -1.05 35.31
N LYS A 205 23.32 -0.68 35.79
CA LYS A 205 22.62 -1.39 36.87
C LYS A 205 21.91 -2.61 36.31
N LYS A 206 22.22 -3.81 36.82
CA LYS A 206 21.37 -5.00 36.62
C LYS A 206 20.08 -4.80 37.42
N TRP A 207 18.97 -4.63 36.73
CA TRP A 207 17.65 -4.53 37.35
C TRP A 207 17.09 -5.94 37.55
N ASP A 208 16.72 -6.30 38.77
CA ASP A 208 15.91 -7.50 39.00
C ASP A 208 14.45 -7.17 38.66
N PHE A 209 14.08 -7.51 37.43
CA PHE A 209 12.86 -7.07 36.77
C PHE A 209 11.59 -7.58 37.46
N TRP A 210 11.62 -8.78 38.04
CA TRP A 210 10.42 -9.44 38.59
C TRP A 210 9.95 -8.84 39.92
N GLY A 211 10.87 -8.35 40.77
CA GLY A 211 10.50 -7.61 41.98
C GLY A 211 9.99 -6.20 41.70
N PHE A 212 10.49 -5.55 40.64
CA PHE A 212 10.12 -4.19 40.27
C PHE A 212 8.81 -4.13 39.44
N PHE A 213 8.43 -5.21 38.75
CA PHE A 213 7.26 -5.22 37.86
C PHE A 213 5.92 -5.11 38.59
N GLY A 214 5.75 -5.72 39.76
CA GLY A 214 4.52 -5.56 40.56
C GLY A 214 4.38 -4.15 41.15
N ASP A 215 5.47 -3.65 41.74
CA ASP A 215 5.46 -2.40 42.49
C ASP A 215 5.51 -1.15 41.59
N PHE A 216 6.27 -1.17 40.48
CA PHE A 216 6.38 -0.05 39.55
C PHE A 216 5.12 0.15 38.70
N TRP A 217 4.46 -0.94 38.30
CA TRP A 217 3.16 -0.86 37.60
C TRP A 217 2.06 -0.30 38.51
N GLY A 218 2.11 -0.64 39.81
CA GLY A 218 1.27 0.00 40.83
C GLY A 218 1.56 1.49 40.98
N VAL A 219 2.83 1.89 41.01
CA VAL A 219 3.27 3.31 41.11
C VAL A 219 2.88 4.13 39.87
N LEU A 220 2.99 3.55 38.67
CA LEU A 220 2.53 4.18 37.42
C LEU A 220 1.02 4.00 37.18
N GLY A 221 0.31 3.29 38.07
CA GLY A 221 -1.13 3.06 37.95
C GLY A 221 -1.53 2.36 36.65
N ILE A 222 -0.71 1.45 36.13
CA ILE A 222 -1.01 0.73 34.90
C ILE A 222 -1.80 -0.54 35.25
N SER A 223 -3.03 -0.64 34.74
CA SER A 223 -3.90 -1.78 35.00
C SER A 223 -4.18 -2.55 33.71
N GLU A 224 -3.70 -3.80 33.65
CA GLU A 224 -4.06 -4.79 32.63
C GLU A 224 -4.92 -5.93 33.21
N GLY A 225 -5.10 -5.96 34.53
CA GLY A 225 -5.81 -7.03 35.23
C GLY A 225 -7.32 -6.97 35.06
N ARG A 226 -7.96 -8.12 34.82
CA ARG A 226 -9.43 -8.31 34.73
C ARG A 226 -10.12 -7.53 33.60
N LEU A 227 -9.40 -7.16 32.54
CA LEU A 227 -9.95 -6.40 31.41
C LEU A 227 -10.57 -7.26 30.29
N SER A 228 -10.43 -8.60 30.34
CA SER A 228 -10.88 -9.49 29.27
C SER A 228 -12.36 -9.34 28.91
N HIS A 229 -13.23 -9.11 29.91
CA HIS A 229 -14.67 -8.92 29.73
C HIS A 229 -15.09 -7.44 29.65
N VAL A 230 -14.14 -6.51 29.76
CA VAL A 230 -14.40 -5.06 29.71
C VAL A 230 -13.97 -4.49 28.36
N SER A 231 -12.68 -4.54 28.07
CA SER A 231 -12.06 -3.95 26.88
C SER A 231 -11.28 -4.99 26.04
N GLY A 232 -11.24 -6.24 26.48
CA GLY A 232 -10.58 -7.34 25.77
C GLY A 232 -9.08 -7.45 26.07
N HIS A 233 -8.42 -8.40 25.42
CA HIS A 233 -6.97 -8.59 25.54
C HIS A 233 -6.19 -7.40 24.98
N ARG A 234 -4.94 -7.18 25.43
CA ARG A 234 -4.05 -6.11 24.94
C ARG A 234 -4.63 -4.69 25.05
N SER A 235 -5.52 -4.50 26.01
CA SER A 235 -6.03 -3.21 26.45
C SER A 235 -5.43 -2.87 27.82
N TYR A 236 -5.37 -1.59 28.16
CA TYR A 236 -4.78 -1.11 29.40
C TYR A 236 -5.45 0.18 29.87
N TYR A 237 -5.32 0.46 31.18
CA TYR A 237 -5.56 1.78 31.76
C TYR A 237 -4.24 2.36 32.27
N LEU A 238 -4.06 3.68 32.12
CA LEU A 238 -3.04 4.45 32.81
C LEU A 238 -3.72 5.32 33.87
N CYS A 239 -3.25 5.26 35.11
CA CYS A 239 -3.78 6.01 36.24
C CYS A 239 -2.65 6.77 36.97
N GLY A 240 -2.98 7.90 37.61
CA GLY A 240 -2.02 8.65 38.43
C GLY A 240 -0.74 9.01 37.65
N GLY A 241 0.42 8.53 38.12
CA GLY A 241 1.72 8.82 37.52
C GLY A 241 1.86 8.40 36.06
N GLY A 242 1.31 7.25 35.65
CA GLY A 242 1.38 6.80 34.26
C GLY A 242 0.54 7.65 33.31
N ALA A 243 -0.64 8.11 33.76
CA ALA A 243 -1.45 9.05 32.99
C ALA A 243 -0.73 10.39 32.81
N LEU A 244 -0.17 10.94 33.89
CA LEU A 244 0.62 12.17 33.84
C LEU A 244 1.83 12.03 32.92
N LEU A 245 2.50 10.88 32.94
CA LEU A 245 3.64 10.59 32.06
C LEU A 245 3.22 10.61 30.59
N GLN A 246 2.10 9.98 30.23
CA GLN A 246 1.59 10.02 28.85
C GLN A 246 1.33 11.47 28.40
N HIS A 247 0.63 12.26 29.23
CA HIS A 247 0.35 13.67 28.91
C HIS A 247 1.62 14.51 28.81
N ALA A 248 2.59 14.30 29.71
CA ALA A 248 3.87 15.00 29.69
C ALA A 248 4.68 14.67 28.42
N LEU A 249 4.73 13.40 28.02
CA LEU A 249 5.45 12.98 26.82
C LEU A 249 4.81 13.54 25.54
N VAL A 250 3.48 13.52 25.42
CA VAL A 250 2.77 14.17 24.30
C VAL A 250 3.03 15.68 24.27
N THR A 251 2.98 16.35 25.43
CA THR A 251 3.17 17.81 25.52
C THR A 251 4.62 18.22 25.20
N PHE A 252 5.60 17.53 25.77
CA PHE A 252 7.03 17.74 25.53
C PHE A 252 7.35 17.67 24.04
N THR A 253 6.86 16.59 23.43
CA THR A 253 6.94 16.31 22.01
C THR A 253 6.35 17.46 21.17
N PHE A 254 5.11 17.85 21.44
CA PHE A 254 4.45 18.93 20.70
C PHE A 254 5.20 20.24 20.82
N GLN A 255 5.62 20.61 22.02
CA GLN A 255 6.38 21.85 22.25
C GLN A 255 7.68 21.88 21.45
N LYS A 256 8.36 20.73 21.33
CA LYS A 256 9.58 20.60 20.53
C LYS A 256 9.31 20.69 19.02
N LEU A 257 8.21 20.13 18.53
CA LEU A 257 7.84 20.25 17.11
C LEU A 257 7.40 21.68 16.76
N LEU A 258 6.63 22.32 17.63
CA LEU A 258 6.20 23.72 17.48
C LEU A 258 7.39 24.67 17.43
N SER A 259 8.40 24.48 18.28
CA SER A 259 9.62 25.31 18.25
C SER A 259 10.46 25.13 16.97
N LYS A 260 10.24 24.03 16.24
CA LYS A 260 10.83 23.76 14.92
C LYS A 260 9.91 24.16 13.74
N GLY A 261 8.81 24.86 14.00
CA GLY A 261 7.93 25.41 12.98
C GLY A 261 6.89 24.43 12.42
N PHE A 262 6.60 23.33 13.11
CA PHE A 262 5.52 22.43 12.72
C PHE A 262 4.16 23.06 13.00
N LEU A 263 3.23 22.92 12.06
CA LEU A 263 1.83 23.29 12.21
C LEU A 263 1.10 22.21 13.03
N PRO A 264 0.53 22.53 14.20
CA PRO A 264 -0.28 21.57 14.94
C PRO A 264 -1.61 21.33 14.22
N MET A 265 -1.99 20.06 14.08
CA MET A 265 -3.23 19.63 13.44
C MET A 265 -3.96 18.60 14.31
N THR A 266 -5.29 18.65 14.29
CA THR A 266 -6.18 17.61 14.82
C THR A 266 -6.99 17.04 13.66
N VAL A 267 -7.00 15.73 13.52
CA VAL A 267 -7.66 15.03 12.40
C VAL A 267 -8.76 14.08 12.90
N PRO A 268 -9.74 13.72 12.05
CA PRO A 268 -10.71 12.67 12.38
C PRO A 268 -10.03 11.30 12.53
N ASP A 269 -10.41 10.53 13.55
CA ASP A 269 -9.93 9.14 13.73
C ASP A 269 -10.72 8.12 12.89
N LEU A 270 -11.94 8.49 12.45
CA LEU A 270 -12.80 7.70 11.58
C LEU A 270 -12.72 8.23 10.14
N LEU A 271 -12.22 7.41 9.23
CA LEU A 271 -11.91 7.80 7.86
C LEU A 271 -12.51 6.80 6.86
N LYS A 272 -12.71 7.27 5.62
CA LYS A 272 -13.18 6.45 4.48
C LYS A 272 -12.06 5.51 4.00
N GLY A 273 -12.42 4.32 3.52
CA GLY A 273 -11.47 3.29 3.08
C GLY A 273 -10.53 3.76 1.96
N ALA A 274 -11.02 4.67 1.10
CA ALA A 274 -10.22 5.27 0.03
C ALA A 274 -8.96 6.00 0.54
N VAL A 275 -9.02 6.63 1.71
CA VAL A 275 -7.88 7.36 2.29
C VAL A 275 -6.79 6.39 2.75
N PHE A 276 -7.17 5.24 3.33
CA PHE A 276 -6.23 4.19 3.71
C PHE A 276 -5.55 3.60 2.48
N GLU A 277 -6.32 3.30 1.42
CA GLU A 277 -5.78 2.77 0.17
C GLU A 277 -4.81 3.76 -0.48
N GLY A 278 -5.13 5.07 -0.45
CA GLY A 278 -4.23 6.13 -0.89
C GLY A 278 -2.91 6.19 -0.10
N CYS A 279 -2.92 5.78 1.17
CA CYS A 279 -1.72 5.65 2.00
C CYS A 279 -1.02 4.27 1.84
N GLY A 280 -1.46 3.42 0.92
CA GLY A 280 -0.88 2.09 0.72
C GLY A 280 -1.27 1.06 1.78
N VAL A 281 -2.28 1.34 2.61
CA VAL A 281 -2.83 0.40 3.61
C VAL A 281 -4.13 -0.18 3.08
N GLN A 282 -4.23 -1.51 2.96
CA GLN A 282 -5.42 -2.16 2.42
C GLN A 282 -6.42 -2.53 3.53
N PRO A 283 -7.59 -1.85 3.63
CA PRO A 283 -8.60 -2.17 4.64
C PRO A 283 -9.18 -3.57 4.49
N SER A 284 -9.26 -4.06 3.24
CA SER A 284 -9.83 -5.34 2.83
C SER A 284 -8.84 -6.51 2.86
N SER A 285 -7.61 -6.29 3.34
CA SER A 285 -6.64 -7.38 3.55
C SER A 285 -7.20 -8.40 4.55
N SER A 286 -6.90 -9.69 4.35
CA SER A 286 -7.35 -10.75 5.25
C SER A 286 -6.14 -11.58 5.71
N PRO A 287 -5.72 -11.47 6.99
CA PRO A 287 -6.33 -10.64 8.05
C PRO A 287 -5.98 -9.15 7.92
N SER A 288 -6.94 -8.28 8.26
CA SER A 288 -6.72 -6.82 8.26
C SER A 288 -6.12 -6.37 9.59
N GLN A 289 -5.32 -5.31 9.55
CA GLN A 289 -4.84 -4.59 10.73
C GLN A 289 -5.77 -3.43 11.13
N ILE A 290 -6.81 -3.13 10.33
CA ILE A 290 -7.70 -1.99 10.51
C ILE A 290 -9.01 -2.44 11.18
N TYR A 291 -9.46 -1.68 12.18
CA TYR A 291 -10.79 -1.83 12.73
C TYR A 291 -11.82 -1.12 11.85
N THR A 292 -12.87 -1.85 11.45
CA THR A 292 -13.97 -1.35 10.62
C THR A 292 -15.23 -1.27 11.46
N ILE A 293 -15.94 -0.15 11.38
CA ILE A 293 -17.25 0.00 12.01
C ILE A 293 -18.26 -0.90 11.29
N ASP A 294 -19.24 -1.44 12.02
CA ASP A 294 -20.27 -2.35 11.50
C ASP A 294 -20.87 -1.83 10.17
N PRO A 295 -20.53 -2.46 9.02
CA PRO A 295 -20.95 -1.98 7.70
C PRO A 295 -22.47 -2.07 7.48
N SER A 296 -23.19 -2.86 8.29
CA SER A 296 -24.65 -2.93 8.23
C SER A 296 -25.34 -1.70 8.82
N ARG A 297 -24.60 -0.89 9.60
CA ARG A 297 -25.11 0.31 10.28
C ARG A 297 -24.45 1.58 9.76
N PHE A 298 -23.15 1.53 9.52
CA PHE A 298 -22.36 2.68 9.07
C PHE A 298 -21.48 2.28 7.90
N GLU A 299 -21.77 2.86 6.74
CA GLU A 299 -21.06 2.55 5.51
C GLU A 299 -19.65 3.17 5.49
N ASP A 300 -18.66 2.34 5.18
CA ASP A 300 -17.29 2.75 4.86
C ASP A 300 -16.68 3.67 5.93
N LEU A 301 -16.61 3.20 7.19
CA LEU A 301 -15.93 3.91 8.28
C LEU A 301 -14.94 2.98 8.97
N HIS A 302 -13.70 3.46 9.10
CA HIS A 302 -12.58 2.71 9.64
C HIS A 302 -11.78 3.56 10.63
N LEU A 303 -11.26 2.93 11.68
CA LEU A 303 -10.39 3.59 12.66
C LEU A 303 -8.94 3.63 12.18
N ALA A 304 -8.31 4.79 12.28
CA ALA A 304 -6.94 4.99 11.84
C ALA A 304 -5.91 4.34 12.78
N GLY A 305 -4.92 3.65 12.21
CA GLY A 305 -3.77 3.12 12.96
C GLY A 305 -2.63 4.12 13.17
N THR A 306 -2.77 5.32 12.63
CA THR A 306 -1.84 6.46 12.67
C THR A 306 -2.60 7.72 12.19
N SER A 307 -2.28 8.90 12.73
CA SER A 307 -2.82 10.17 12.20
C SER A 307 -2.34 10.50 10.79
N GLU A 308 -1.30 9.82 10.28
CA GLU A 308 -0.85 9.92 8.88
C GLU A 308 -2.02 9.80 7.90
N VAL A 309 -2.94 8.84 8.11
CA VAL A 309 -4.10 8.65 7.23
C VAL A 309 -5.02 9.87 7.25
N GLY A 310 -5.25 10.46 8.43
CA GLY A 310 -6.09 11.65 8.57
C GLY A 310 -5.44 12.89 7.95
N ILE A 311 -4.12 13.04 8.09
CA ILE A 311 -3.36 14.14 7.50
C ILE A 311 -3.29 13.99 5.97
N ALA A 312 -3.06 12.78 5.45
CA ALA A 312 -3.10 12.51 4.02
C ALA A 312 -4.49 12.83 3.44
N GLY A 313 -5.57 12.47 4.14
CA GLY A 313 -6.93 12.83 3.77
C GLY A 313 -7.19 14.34 3.72
N TYR A 314 -6.49 15.14 4.53
CA TYR A 314 -6.58 16.61 4.48
C TYR A 314 -6.02 17.18 3.16
N PHE A 315 -4.99 16.56 2.60
CA PHE A 315 -4.39 16.99 1.33
C PHE A 315 -5.01 16.32 0.09
N MET A 316 -5.83 15.28 0.28
CA MET A 316 -6.49 14.56 -0.81
C MET A 316 -7.32 15.53 -1.66
N ASP A 317 -7.15 15.47 -2.99
CA ASP A 317 -7.84 16.32 -3.98
C ASP A 317 -7.65 17.84 -3.81
N HIS A 318 -6.61 18.28 -3.07
CA HIS A 318 -6.28 19.69 -2.89
C HIS A 318 -4.85 20.00 -3.36
N ALA A 319 -4.66 21.19 -3.93
CA ALA A 319 -3.35 21.70 -4.31
C ALA A 319 -2.79 22.61 -3.21
N VAL A 320 -1.47 22.56 -3.03
CA VAL A 320 -0.71 23.42 -2.11
C VAL A 320 0.17 24.37 -2.90
N GLU A 321 0.29 25.61 -2.43
CA GLU A 321 1.13 26.60 -3.09
C GLU A 321 2.62 26.30 -2.85
N LEU A 322 3.42 26.36 -3.92
CA LEU A 322 4.85 26.05 -3.89
C LEU A 322 5.62 26.90 -2.85
N GLN A 323 5.23 28.16 -2.67
CA GLN A 323 5.84 29.09 -1.70
C GLN A 323 5.66 28.68 -0.23
N HIS A 324 4.74 27.75 0.06
CA HIS A 324 4.50 27.24 1.41
C HIS A 324 5.23 25.92 1.68
N LEU A 325 5.92 25.37 0.69
CA LEU A 325 6.67 24.13 0.83
C LEU A 325 8.07 24.38 1.42
N PRO A 326 8.61 23.47 2.25
CA PRO A 326 7.95 22.28 2.76
C PRO A 326 6.99 22.57 3.94
N LEU A 327 5.78 21.99 3.87
CA LEU A 327 4.82 21.97 4.96
C LEU A 327 5.23 20.91 5.98
N ARG A 328 5.21 21.29 7.25
CA ARG A 328 5.52 20.41 8.40
C ARG A 328 4.32 20.38 9.31
N ILE A 329 3.76 19.20 9.55
CA ILE A 329 2.54 19.02 10.37
C ILE A 329 2.86 18.11 11.55
N ALA A 330 2.38 18.50 12.72
CA ALA A 330 2.42 17.70 13.93
C ALA A 330 0.99 17.35 14.37
N CYS A 331 0.69 16.07 14.61
CA CYS A 331 -0.65 15.64 15.03
C CYS A 331 -0.59 14.63 16.18
N SER A 332 -1.38 14.83 17.24
CA SER A 332 -1.60 13.83 18.28
C SER A 332 -2.91 13.13 17.97
N SER A 333 -2.92 11.80 17.93
CA SER A 333 -4.17 11.06 17.83
C SER A 333 -4.14 9.75 18.60
N THR A 334 -5.33 9.18 18.78
CA THR A 334 -5.47 7.82 19.27
C THR A 334 -5.39 6.86 18.08
N CYS A 335 -4.44 5.95 18.12
CA CYS A 335 -4.18 4.97 17.06
C CYS A 335 -4.80 3.62 17.41
N TYR A 336 -5.45 2.98 16.44
CA TYR A 336 -6.11 1.69 16.61
C TYR A 336 -5.54 0.64 15.65
N ARG A 337 -5.06 -0.50 16.18
CA ARG A 337 -4.49 -1.60 15.36
C ARG A 337 -5.01 -2.95 15.82
N ALA A 338 -5.50 -3.76 14.88
CA ALA A 338 -6.07 -5.07 15.19
C ALA A 338 -5.02 -6.11 15.59
N GLU A 339 -3.74 -5.92 15.19
CA GLU A 339 -2.59 -6.74 15.59
C GLU A 339 -2.86 -8.25 15.50
N THR A 340 -3.50 -8.63 14.39
CA THR A 340 -4.03 -9.98 14.13
C THR A 340 -2.93 -10.99 13.80
N ASP A 341 -1.77 -10.53 13.31
CA ASP A 341 -0.74 -11.39 12.73
C ASP A 341 0.38 -11.85 13.68
N THR A 342 0.31 -11.55 14.98
CA THR A 342 1.37 -11.98 15.91
C THR A 342 0.85 -12.30 17.31
N GLY A 343 0.65 -13.59 17.59
CA GLY A 343 0.38 -14.10 18.95
C GLY A 343 1.58 -14.08 19.89
N ARG A 344 2.58 -13.20 19.67
CA ARG A 344 3.88 -13.28 20.35
C ARG A 344 3.97 -12.51 21.67
N GLU A 345 3.06 -11.57 21.93
CA GLU A 345 3.13 -10.68 23.11
C GLU A 345 1.73 -10.40 23.69
N PRO A 346 1.22 -11.29 24.55
CA PRO A 346 -0.14 -11.17 25.09
C PRO A 346 -0.29 -10.15 26.24
N TRP A 347 0.82 -9.73 26.85
CA TRP A 347 0.86 -8.86 28.03
C TRP A 347 1.89 -7.75 27.86
N GLY A 348 1.66 -6.64 28.55
CA GLY A 348 2.51 -5.47 28.49
C GLY A 348 2.22 -4.55 27.31
N LEU A 349 2.92 -3.43 27.36
CA LEU A 349 2.72 -2.27 26.51
C LEU A 349 3.56 -2.31 25.22
N TYR A 350 4.05 -3.46 24.75
CA TYR A 350 4.85 -3.47 23.51
C TYR A 350 3.96 -3.54 22.24
N ARG A 351 2.82 -4.22 22.33
CA ARG A 351 1.88 -4.41 21.23
C ARG A 351 0.44 -4.41 21.74
N VAL A 352 -0.23 -3.29 21.57
CA VAL A 352 -1.57 -3.00 22.11
C VAL A 352 -2.53 -2.61 21.00
N HIS A 353 -3.84 -2.75 21.23
CA HIS A 353 -4.84 -2.40 20.22
C HIS A 353 -5.12 -0.90 20.09
N GLN A 354 -4.81 -0.14 21.14
CA GLN A 354 -5.03 1.29 21.21
C GLN A 354 -3.83 1.97 21.88
N PHE A 355 -3.32 3.05 21.30
CA PHE A 355 -2.24 3.84 21.90
C PHE A 355 -2.28 5.30 21.42
N THR A 356 -1.62 6.22 22.12
CA THR A 356 -1.50 7.63 21.69
C THR A 356 -0.17 7.86 20.99
N LYS A 357 -0.20 8.47 19.81
CA LYS A 357 0.99 8.80 19.03
C LYS A 357 0.98 10.27 18.65
N VAL A 358 2.17 10.88 18.64
CA VAL A 358 2.40 12.15 17.96
C VAL A 358 3.16 11.89 16.67
N GLU A 359 2.59 12.36 15.58
CA GLU A 359 3.07 12.14 14.23
C GLU A 359 3.66 13.41 13.63
N MET A 360 4.77 13.25 12.92
CA MET A 360 5.30 14.25 12.00
C MET A 360 4.90 13.88 10.58
N PHE A 361 4.33 14.82 9.84
CA PHE A 361 3.95 14.64 8.44
C PHE A 361 4.48 15.79 7.60
N GLY A 362 5.02 15.47 6.42
CA GLY A 362 5.70 16.42 5.55
C GLY A 362 5.09 16.43 4.14
N VAL A 363 4.85 17.61 3.59
CA VAL A 363 4.56 17.79 2.16
C VAL A 363 5.62 18.71 1.59
N THR A 364 6.33 18.26 0.55
CA THR A 364 7.43 19.01 -0.05
C THR A 364 7.38 18.98 -1.58
N ALA A 365 8.15 19.86 -2.19
CA ALA A 365 8.31 19.92 -3.63
C ALA A 365 9.12 18.72 -4.16
N ALA A 366 9.11 18.54 -5.47
CA ALA A 366 9.92 17.53 -6.14
C ALA A 366 10.64 18.13 -7.37
N GLU A 367 11.07 19.39 -7.28
CA GLU A 367 11.71 20.12 -8.38
C GLU A 367 13.13 19.63 -8.62
N GLY A 368 13.91 19.48 -7.54
CA GLY A 368 15.29 18.97 -7.55
C GLY A 368 15.39 17.45 -7.36
N GLY A 369 14.35 16.82 -6.82
CA GLY A 369 14.27 15.39 -6.57
C GLY A 369 14.97 14.92 -5.29
N THR A 370 15.51 15.85 -4.48
CA THR A 370 16.21 15.61 -3.20
C THR A 370 15.43 16.13 -1.99
N GLU A 371 14.43 16.98 -2.19
CA GLU A 371 13.72 17.70 -1.13
C GLU A 371 13.02 16.73 -0.17
N SER A 372 12.51 15.61 -0.67
CA SER A 372 11.91 14.56 0.16
C SER A 372 12.94 13.82 1.01
N ASP A 373 14.16 13.64 0.51
CA ASP A 373 15.22 12.94 1.23
C ASP A 373 15.82 13.85 2.32
N GLU A 374 15.91 15.16 2.05
CA GLU A 374 16.30 16.18 3.02
C GLU A 374 15.27 16.29 4.15
N LEU A 375 13.96 16.30 3.83
CA LEU A 375 12.89 16.33 4.84
C LEU A 375 12.84 15.04 5.67
N LEU A 376 13.08 13.88 5.04
CA LEU A 376 13.23 12.59 5.71
C LEU A 376 14.38 12.63 6.72
N GLN A 377 15.53 13.18 6.32
CA GLN A 377 16.69 13.32 7.20
C GLN A 377 16.43 14.30 8.36
N GLU A 378 15.76 15.42 8.09
CA GLU A 378 15.32 16.38 9.12
C GLU A 378 14.44 15.68 10.17
N PHE A 379 13.43 14.92 9.75
CA PHE A 379 12.54 14.20 10.66
C PHE A 379 13.31 13.17 11.49
N LEU A 380 14.27 12.47 10.89
CA LEU A 380 15.10 11.49 11.59
C LEU A 380 15.94 12.18 12.68
N ASP A 381 16.51 13.34 12.37
CA ASP A 381 17.33 14.09 13.32
C ASP A 381 16.49 14.64 14.49
N ILE A 382 15.26 15.12 14.21
CA ILE A 382 14.31 15.51 15.25
C ILE A 382 14.02 14.33 16.19
N GLN A 383 13.75 13.14 15.65
CA GLN A 383 13.53 11.93 16.46
C GLN A 383 14.74 11.58 17.32
N LYS A 384 15.96 11.63 16.77
CA LYS A 384 17.18 11.40 17.55
C LYS A 384 17.32 12.40 18.69
N GLU A 385 17.03 13.68 18.45
CA GLU A 385 17.09 14.71 19.49
C GLU A 385 16.05 14.44 20.59
N ILE A 386 14.82 14.05 20.25
CA ILE A 386 13.79 13.70 21.24
C ILE A 386 14.25 12.57 22.15
N PHE A 387 14.80 11.49 21.57
CA PHE A 387 15.26 10.34 22.35
C PHE A 387 16.47 10.70 23.21
N SER A 388 17.34 11.57 22.71
CA SER A 388 18.52 12.07 23.44
C SER A 388 18.12 12.96 24.61
N ASP A 389 17.16 13.87 24.43
CA ASP A 389 16.64 14.74 25.49
C ASP A 389 15.95 13.93 26.61
N LEU A 390 15.32 12.82 26.26
CA LEU A 390 14.75 11.87 27.22
C LEU A 390 15.81 10.98 27.91
N GLY A 391 17.08 11.09 27.51
CA GLY A 391 18.18 10.31 28.06
C GLY A 391 18.12 8.81 27.72
N LEU A 392 17.48 8.45 26.61
CA LEU A 392 17.32 7.07 26.19
C LEU A 392 18.57 6.58 25.46
N HIS A 393 18.95 5.32 25.69
CA HIS A 393 19.94 4.62 24.86
C HIS A 393 19.24 3.99 23.66
N PHE A 394 19.62 4.35 22.43
CA PHE A 394 18.94 3.88 21.22
C PHE A 394 19.91 3.63 20.06
N ARG A 395 19.40 2.96 19.03
CA ARG A 395 20.09 2.74 17.75
C ARG A 395 19.20 3.10 16.58
N VAL A 396 19.82 3.59 15.50
CA VAL A 396 19.17 3.96 14.25
C VAL A 396 19.46 2.88 13.21
N LEU A 397 18.42 2.41 12.52
CA LEU A 397 18.47 1.33 11.54
C LEU A 397 18.02 1.86 10.17
N ASP A 398 18.76 1.51 9.11
CA ASP A 398 18.29 1.60 7.72
C ASP A 398 17.56 0.29 7.38
N MET A 399 16.27 0.39 7.09
CA MET A 399 15.39 -0.77 6.98
C MET A 399 15.54 -1.44 5.61
N PRO A 400 15.59 -2.78 5.56
CA PRO A 400 15.84 -3.50 4.33
C PRO A 400 14.61 -3.63 3.45
N THR A 401 14.81 -4.04 2.20
CA THR A 401 13.78 -4.07 1.15
C THR A 401 12.48 -4.79 1.53
N GLU A 402 12.53 -5.85 2.35
CA GLU A 402 11.32 -6.60 2.73
C GLU A 402 10.53 -5.94 3.89
N GLU A 403 11.10 -4.91 4.54
CA GLU A 403 10.51 -4.19 5.67
C GLU A 403 10.05 -2.75 5.32
N LEU A 404 10.14 -2.37 4.05
CA LEU A 404 9.68 -1.05 3.56
C LEU A 404 8.15 -0.92 3.53
N GLY A 405 7.42 -2.02 3.41
CA GLY A 405 5.99 -1.96 3.13
C GLY A 405 5.69 -1.57 1.68
N LEU A 406 4.44 -1.16 1.40
CA LEU A 406 4.02 -0.74 0.06
C LEU A 406 4.41 0.70 -0.30
N PRO A 407 4.22 1.72 0.56
CA PRO A 407 4.40 3.11 0.15
C PRO A 407 5.85 3.62 0.27
N ALA A 408 6.69 3.04 1.14
CA ALA A 408 8.00 3.62 1.45
C ALA A 408 9.04 3.47 0.32
N TYR A 409 9.66 4.59 -0.07
CA TYR A 409 10.86 4.60 -0.92
C TYR A 409 12.15 4.28 -0.13
N ARG A 410 12.24 4.82 1.09
CA ARG A 410 13.30 4.63 2.08
C ARG A 410 12.67 4.73 3.46
N LYS A 411 13.24 4.03 4.44
CA LYS A 411 12.69 3.94 5.79
C LYS A 411 13.80 3.78 6.83
N PHE A 412 13.72 4.57 7.89
CA PHE A 412 14.60 4.47 9.04
C PHE A 412 13.80 4.17 10.30
N ASP A 413 14.26 3.20 11.08
CA ASP A 413 13.65 2.87 12.37
C ASP A 413 14.61 3.23 13.51
N ILE A 414 14.06 3.65 14.65
CA ILE A 414 14.80 3.85 15.89
C ILE A 414 14.36 2.82 16.93
N GLU A 415 15.31 2.06 17.45
CA GLU A 415 15.07 1.13 18.54
C GLU A 415 15.70 1.62 19.84
N ALA A 416 14.92 1.71 20.91
CA ALA A 416 15.42 2.02 22.24
C ALA A 416 15.77 0.76 23.01
N TRP A 417 16.81 0.84 23.84
CA TRP A 417 17.15 -0.20 24.79
C TRP A 417 16.09 -0.25 25.88
N MET A 418 15.47 -1.41 26.07
CA MET A 418 14.49 -1.64 27.13
C MET A 418 15.13 -2.55 28.19
N PRO A 419 15.67 -2.01 29.30
CA PRO A 419 16.44 -2.79 30.28
C PRO A 419 15.70 -4.03 30.78
N GLY A 420 14.41 -3.89 31.02
CA GLY A 420 13.54 -4.96 31.50
C GLY A 420 13.26 -6.08 30.48
N ARG A 421 13.24 -5.75 29.19
CA ARG A 421 13.15 -6.73 28.11
C ARG A 421 14.51 -7.36 27.78
N GLY A 422 15.60 -6.71 28.18
CA GLY A 422 16.98 -7.13 27.91
C GLY A 422 17.35 -7.08 26.42
N LYS A 423 16.60 -6.34 25.59
CA LYS A 423 16.83 -6.18 24.15
C LYS A 423 16.45 -4.77 23.71
N PHE A 424 16.97 -4.37 22.55
CA PHE A 424 16.42 -3.25 21.82
C PHE A 424 15.03 -3.61 21.31
N GLY A 425 14.14 -2.64 21.34
CA GLY A 425 12.81 -2.75 20.77
C GLY A 425 12.50 -1.50 19.97
N GLU A 426 11.84 -1.67 18.82
CA GLU A 426 11.25 -0.55 18.11
C GLU A 426 10.28 0.14 19.06
N VAL A 427 10.47 1.45 19.24
CA VAL A 427 9.58 2.22 20.11
C VAL A 427 8.28 2.38 19.34
N ARG A 428 7.34 1.48 19.59
CA ARG A 428 5.96 1.56 19.12
C ARG A 428 5.11 2.04 20.28
N GLY A 429 4.67 3.30 20.24
CA GLY A 429 3.35 3.70 20.74
C GLY A 429 3.07 3.85 22.24
N VAL A 430 3.74 3.19 23.19
CA VAL A 430 3.04 2.99 24.49
C VAL A 430 3.52 3.85 25.67
N TRP A 431 4.31 4.88 25.38
CA TRP A 431 4.62 5.95 26.34
C TRP A 431 4.48 7.33 25.68
N GLY A 432 3.38 7.58 24.95
CA GLY A 432 3.35 8.72 24.01
C GLY A 432 4.41 8.57 22.92
N GLY A 433 4.69 7.31 22.54
CA GLY A 433 5.82 6.93 21.72
C GLY A 433 5.52 7.08 20.23
N TRP A 434 6.19 8.06 19.63
CA TRP A 434 6.58 8.17 18.23
C TRP A 434 6.64 6.82 17.52
N GLU A 435 6.04 6.72 16.34
CA GLU A 435 6.42 5.69 15.38
C GLU A 435 7.53 6.32 14.54
N PRO A 436 8.79 5.90 14.68
CA PRO A 436 9.83 6.31 13.76
C PRO A 436 9.64 5.53 12.46
N LYS A 437 8.52 5.75 11.79
CA LYS A 437 8.37 5.42 10.39
C LYS A 437 8.40 6.73 9.66
N ILE A 438 9.56 7.01 9.09
CA ILE A 438 9.66 8.10 8.13
C ILE A 438 9.75 7.43 6.77
N GLU A 439 8.66 7.54 6.04
CA GLU A 439 8.51 6.93 4.73
C GLU A 439 8.30 8.06 3.73
N VAL A 440 9.13 8.10 2.69
CA VAL A 440 8.87 8.97 1.54
C VAL A 440 7.95 8.22 0.60
N GLY A 441 6.68 8.59 0.58
CA GLY A 441 5.78 8.28 -0.52
C GLY A 441 6.01 9.30 -1.65
N ARG A 442 6.57 8.87 -2.79
CA ARG A 442 6.48 9.72 -3.99
C ARG A 442 5.04 9.57 -4.50
N GLY A 443 4.24 10.63 -4.37
CA GLY A 443 2.91 10.66 -4.97
C GLY A 443 2.98 10.23 -6.43
N LEU A 444 2.13 9.29 -6.82
CA LEU A 444 1.92 8.95 -8.22
C LEU A 444 1.20 10.15 -8.86
N GLY A 445 1.98 11.09 -9.40
CA GLY A 445 1.49 12.09 -10.35
C GLY A 445 1.09 11.45 -11.67
#